data_AF-A0A836TED4-F1
#
_entry.id   AF-A0A836TED4-F1
#
_cell.length_a   1.000
_cell.length_b   1.000
_cell.length_c   1.000
_cell.angle_alpha   90.00
_cell.angle_beta   90.00
_cell.angle_gamma   90.00
#
_symmetry.space_group_name_H-M   'P 1'
#
loop_
_entity.id
_entity.type
_entity.pdbx_description
1 polymer ?
#
loop_
_entity_poly.entity_id
_entity_poly.type
_entity_poly.pdbx_seq_one_letter_code
_entity_poly.pdbx_strand_id
1 'polypeptide(L)'
;MPSAIRPHRILLLAALVPVLFAGDCKKQPDPLETTETVTEEVQSITLKLQVVSIDPSTVEPNKDVAATVYGSAFSQGARVTVGGKEATGVVVADENTIQLNVPGFAAGVYDVTVINPAGEESTLRQGLMVKENMEDCRFVRVHYGFDSSSLDSEDRAAMEDKIDCYQSGSGPIRVEGHADARG
;
A
#
# COMPACT_ATOMS: atom_id res chain seq x y z
N MET A 1 -13.66 37.57 62.58
CA MET A 1 -12.28 38.09 62.44
C MET A 1 -12.02 38.35 60.96
N PRO A 2 -11.31 39.45 60.64
CA PRO A 2 -11.69 40.46 59.63
C PRO A 2 -11.12 40.15 58.24
N SER A 3 -11.73 40.58 57.13
CA SER A 3 -11.83 41.96 56.60
C SER A 3 -10.50 42.50 56.04
N ALA A 4 -10.44 42.65 54.71
CA ALA A 4 -9.71 43.72 54.01
C ALA A 4 -10.26 43.79 52.56
N ILE A 5 -11.08 44.78 52.17
CA ILE A 5 -10.71 46.16 51.74
C ILE A 5 -10.00 46.11 50.37
N ARG A 6 -10.34 46.84 49.31
CA ARG A 6 -11.44 47.71 48.85
C ARG A 6 -11.18 47.99 47.34
N PRO A 7 -12.13 48.57 46.60
CA PRO A 7 -12.11 48.76 45.14
C PRO A 7 -11.53 50.14 44.73
N HIS A 8 -11.26 50.34 43.43
CA HIS A 8 -11.56 51.58 42.68
C HIS A 8 -11.26 51.38 41.18
N ARG A 9 -12.27 51.55 40.30
CA ARG A 9 -12.56 52.77 39.51
C ARG A 9 -11.32 53.18 38.67
N ILE A 10 -11.40 53.38 37.37
CA ILE A 10 -12.06 54.52 36.74
C ILE A 10 -12.28 54.21 35.24
N LEU A 11 -13.51 54.44 34.79
CA LEU A 11 -13.93 54.57 33.41
C LEU A 11 -13.52 55.97 32.92
N LEU A 12 -12.85 56.12 31.77
CA LEU A 12 -12.72 57.41 31.08
C LEU A 12 -12.79 57.24 29.55
N LEU A 13 -13.66 58.07 28.99
CA LEU A 13 -14.14 58.13 27.60
C LEU A 13 -13.16 58.83 26.64
N ALA A 14 -13.24 58.40 25.37
CA ALA A 14 -13.32 59.17 24.11
C ALA A 14 -12.38 60.38 23.83
N ALA A 15 -11.75 60.37 22.64
CA ALA A 15 -11.79 61.51 21.69
C ALA A 15 -11.17 61.18 20.30
N LEU A 16 -12.08 61.15 19.33
CA LEU A 16 -12.08 61.51 17.90
C LEU A 16 -11.04 62.53 17.32
N VAL A 17 -10.53 62.17 16.11
CA VAL A 17 -10.20 62.93 14.86
C VAL A 17 -8.89 63.79 14.70
N PRO A 18 -8.53 64.24 13.47
CA PRO A 18 -7.32 63.81 12.76
C PRO A 18 -6.33 64.97 12.53
N VAL A 19 -5.11 64.70 12.03
CA VAL A 19 -4.26 65.76 11.48
C VAL A 19 -3.62 65.32 10.17
N LEU A 20 -4.07 65.97 9.09
CA LEU A 20 -3.38 66.09 7.81
C LEU A 20 -2.10 66.91 8.00
N PHE A 21 -0.97 66.41 7.52
CA PHE A 21 0.15 67.26 7.12
C PHE A 21 0.61 66.87 5.72
N ALA A 22 0.34 67.79 4.78
CA ALA A 22 1.06 67.91 3.53
C ALA A 22 2.45 68.49 3.82
N GLY A 23 3.49 67.90 3.22
CA GLY A 23 4.86 68.40 3.32
C GLY A 23 5.76 67.71 2.30
N ASP A 24 6.16 68.49 1.30
CA ASP A 24 7.27 68.33 0.36
C ASP A 24 8.01 66.98 0.27
N CYS A 25 7.97 66.42 -0.94
CA CYS A 25 8.93 65.46 -1.45
C CYS A 25 10.37 66.02 -1.42
N LYS A 26 11.07 65.86 -0.30
CA LYS A 26 12.53 65.83 -0.30
C LYS A 26 12.99 64.38 -0.32
N LYS A 27 13.54 64.01 -1.47
CA LYS A 27 14.25 62.77 -1.78
C LYS A 27 15.31 62.50 -0.70
N GLN A 28 15.00 61.61 0.24
CA GLN A 28 16.00 61.01 1.13
C GLN A 28 16.53 59.76 0.42
N PRO A 29 17.83 59.66 0.10
CA PRO A 29 18.40 58.38 -0.27
C PRO A 29 18.32 57.47 0.96
N ASP A 30 17.66 56.32 0.81
CA ASP A 30 17.54 55.34 1.89
C ASP A 30 18.92 54.96 2.42
N PRO A 31 19.12 54.91 3.75
CA PRO A 31 20.33 54.35 4.33
C PRO A 31 20.38 52.86 4.00
N LEU A 32 21.38 52.48 3.20
CA LEU A 32 21.96 51.14 3.05
C LEU A 32 20.99 50.01 3.41
N GLU A 33 20.28 49.51 2.39
CA GLU A 33 19.58 48.24 2.43
C GLU A 33 20.55 47.20 2.97
N THR A 34 20.29 46.80 4.22
CA THR A 34 21.07 45.80 4.91
C THR A 34 20.83 44.53 4.13
N THR A 35 21.88 44.01 3.47
CA THR A 35 21.89 42.65 2.94
C THR A 35 21.62 41.72 4.10
N GLU A 36 20.35 41.40 4.32
CA GLU A 36 19.98 40.23 5.10
C GLU A 36 20.36 39.03 4.25
N THR A 37 21.52 38.48 4.56
CA THR A 37 21.92 37.15 4.14
C THR A 37 20.89 36.18 4.73
N VAL A 38 19.80 35.93 3.99
CA VAL A 38 18.92 34.80 4.25
C VAL A 38 19.76 33.57 3.99
N THR A 39 20.34 33.05 5.06
CA THR A 39 20.93 31.72 5.08
C THR A 39 19.75 30.78 5.13
N GLU A 40 19.26 30.35 3.97
CA GLU A 40 18.36 29.20 3.90
C GLU A 40 19.13 28.01 4.47
N GLU A 41 18.74 27.56 5.66
CA GLU A 41 19.09 26.23 6.15
C GLU A 41 18.45 25.22 5.19
N VAL A 42 19.24 24.77 4.22
CA VAL A 42 18.85 23.68 3.32
C VAL A 42 18.71 22.43 4.19
N GLN A 43 17.48 22.10 4.57
CA GLN A 43 17.19 20.91 5.35
C GLN A 43 17.67 19.69 4.56
N SER A 44 18.63 18.97 5.14
CA SER A 44 19.20 17.76 4.56
C SER A 44 18.13 16.68 4.44
N ILE A 45 17.69 16.42 3.21
CA ILE A 45 16.79 15.31 2.90
C ILE A 45 17.53 13.98 3.10
N THR A 46 17.25 13.30 4.21
CA THR A 46 17.75 11.94 4.46
C THR A 46 16.76 10.95 3.85
N LEU A 47 17.14 10.32 2.74
CA LEU A 47 16.33 9.29 2.09
C LEU A 47 16.40 8.01 2.93
N LYS A 48 15.26 7.56 3.44
CA LYS A 48 15.16 6.34 4.24
C LYS A 48 14.63 5.20 3.38
N LEU A 49 15.15 3.99 3.62
CA LEU A 49 14.58 2.76 3.05
C LEU A 49 13.11 2.64 3.48
N GLN A 50 12.23 2.57 2.49
CA GLN A 50 10.80 2.39 2.71
C GLN A 50 10.23 1.48 1.64
N VAL A 51 9.37 0.56 2.07
CA VAL A 51 8.52 -0.24 1.19
C VAL A 51 7.11 0.32 1.25
N VAL A 52 6.52 0.61 0.09
CA VAL A 52 5.21 1.27 -0.02
C VAL A 52 4.15 0.30 -0.52
N SER A 53 4.46 -0.46 -1.57
CA SER A 53 3.51 -1.41 -2.17
C SER A 53 4.23 -2.55 -2.88
N ILE A 54 3.47 -3.62 -3.14
CA ILE A 54 3.83 -4.71 -4.02
C ILE A 54 2.70 -4.88 -5.04
N ASP A 55 3.05 -5.12 -6.30
CA ASP A 55 2.14 -5.37 -7.39
C ASP A 55 2.49 -6.71 -8.08
N PRO A 56 1.54 -7.66 -8.22
CA PRO A 56 0.21 -7.62 -7.64
C PRO A 56 0.23 -7.73 -6.10
N SER A 57 -0.71 -7.06 -5.43
CA SER A 57 -0.89 -7.15 -3.97
C SER A 57 -1.77 -8.32 -3.53
N THR A 58 -2.48 -8.95 -4.48
CA THR A 58 -3.29 -10.15 -4.25
C THR A 58 -2.93 -11.22 -5.27
N VAL A 59 -2.68 -12.44 -4.80
CA VAL A 59 -2.24 -13.58 -5.61
C VAL A 59 -2.97 -14.88 -5.24
N GLU A 60 -2.90 -15.86 -6.13
CA GLU A 60 -3.42 -17.21 -5.92
C GLU A 60 -2.49 -18.05 -5.02
N PRO A 61 -3.04 -19.01 -4.26
CA PRO A 61 -2.23 -19.88 -3.41
C PRO A 61 -1.39 -20.86 -4.23
N ASN A 62 -0.24 -21.25 -3.65
CA ASN A 62 0.66 -22.30 -4.11
C ASN A 62 1.24 -22.09 -5.53
N LYS A 63 1.22 -20.85 -6.05
CA LYS A 63 1.82 -20.49 -7.33
C LYS A 63 2.92 -19.46 -7.17
N ASP A 64 4.00 -19.63 -7.92
CA ASP A 64 5.05 -18.62 -8.02
C ASP A 64 4.54 -17.44 -8.84
N VAL A 65 4.79 -16.22 -8.38
CA VAL A 65 4.28 -14.99 -9.01
C VAL A 65 5.41 -13.99 -9.22
N ALA A 66 5.51 -13.48 -10.44
CA ALA A 66 6.33 -12.31 -10.73
C ALA A 66 5.67 -11.07 -10.13
N ALA A 67 6.42 -10.32 -9.33
CA ALA A 67 5.93 -9.15 -8.62
C ALA A 67 6.93 -7.98 -8.72
N THR A 68 6.40 -6.77 -8.52
CA THR A 68 7.18 -5.54 -8.44
C THR A 68 6.93 -4.87 -7.10
N VAL A 69 8.00 -4.54 -6.38
CA VAL A 69 7.95 -3.80 -5.12
C VAL A 69 8.32 -2.35 -5.38
N TYR A 70 7.49 -1.43 -4.86
CA TYR A 70 7.68 0.01 -4.97
C TYR A 70 8.02 0.61 -3.61
N GLY A 71 8.90 1.61 -3.61
CA GLY A 71 9.39 2.24 -2.39
C GLY A 71 10.42 3.33 -2.62
N SER A 72 11.38 3.44 -1.69
CA SER A 72 12.48 4.42 -1.75
C SER A 72 13.78 3.87 -1.15
N ALA A 73 14.91 4.42 -1.60
CA ALA A 73 16.26 4.07 -1.16
C ALA A 73 16.61 2.58 -1.34
N PHE A 74 16.11 1.93 -2.39
CA PHE A 74 16.56 0.59 -2.74
C PHE A 74 18.00 0.63 -3.26
N SER A 75 18.84 -0.25 -2.71
CA SER A 75 20.25 -0.35 -3.09
C SER A 75 20.50 -1.62 -3.89
N GLN A 76 21.40 -1.56 -4.87
CA GLN A 76 21.80 -2.73 -5.66
C GLN A 76 22.24 -3.89 -4.76
N GLY A 77 21.70 -5.09 -5.02
CA GLY A 77 21.92 -6.27 -4.18
C GLY A 77 20.99 -6.39 -2.96
N ALA A 78 19.95 -5.56 -2.87
CA ALA A 78 18.88 -5.74 -1.88
C ALA A 78 18.26 -7.14 -1.96
N ARG A 79 17.82 -7.64 -0.80
CA ARG A 79 17.08 -8.90 -0.65
C ARG A 79 15.64 -8.61 -0.27
N VAL A 80 14.73 -9.48 -0.67
CA VAL A 80 13.31 -9.36 -0.33
C VAL A 80 12.83 -10.66 0.28
N THR A 81 12.17 -10.57 1.43
CA THR A 81 11.49 -11.69 2.08
C THR A 81 10.00 -11.45 2.15
N VAL A 82 9.22 -12.51 1.97
CA VAL A 82 7.76 -12.52 2.07
C VAL A 82 7.38 -13.55 3.12
N GLY A 83 6.72 -13.14 4.20
CA GLY A 83 6.34 -14.05 5.29
C GLY A 83 7.52 -14.82 5.91
N GLY A 84 8.74 -14.29 5.82
CA GLY A 84 9.98 -14.95 6.27
C GLY A 84 10.65 -15.88 5.26
N LYS A 85 10.10 -16.06 4.05
CA LYS A 85 10.73 -16.81 2.95
C LYS A 85 11.39 -15.85 1.97
N GLU A 86 12.59 -16.19 1.51
CA GLU A 86 13.32 -15.41 0.50
C GLU A 86 12.60 -15.43 -0.86
N ALA A 87 12.46 -14.25 -1.48
CA ALA A 87 12.08 -14.12 -2.87
C ALA A 87 13.25 -14.47 -3.80
N THR A 88 12.96 -14.84 -5.04
CA THR A 88 13.97 -15.21 -6.04
C THR A 88 13.99 -14.20 -7.19
N GLY A 89 15.06 -14.20 -8.00
CA GLY A 89 15.16 -13.31 -9.16
C GLY A 89 15.08 -11.82 -8.81
N VAL A 90 15.56 -11.42 -7.63
CA VAL A 90 15.50 -10.03 -7.16
C VAL A 90 16.43 -9.15 -8.01
N VAL A 91 15.84 -8.19 -8.73
CA VAL A 91 16.53 -7.22 -9.57
C VAL A 91 16.07 -5.82 -9.15
N VAL A 92 17.01 -5.01 -8.66
CA VAL A 92 16.77 -3.60 -8.33
C VAL A 92 16.88 -2.80 -9.62
N ALA A 93 15.76 -2.34 -10.16
CA ALA A 93 15.73 -1.58 -11.41
C ALA A 93 16.22 -0.14 -11.18
N ASP A 94 15.77 0.46 -10.07
CA ASP A 94 16.16 1.79 -9.60
C ASP A 94 15.91 1.89 -8.08
N GLU A 95 16.16 3.06 -7.50
CA GLU A 95 16.01 3.30 -6.06
C GLU A 95 14.57 3.20 -5.55
N ASN A 96 13.59 3.09 -6.45
CA ASN A 96 12.16 3.07 -6.15
C ASN A 96 11.48 1.76 -6.59
N THR A 97 12.16 0.89 -7.34
CA THR A 97 11.55 -0.26 -8.00
C THR A 97 12.43 -1.52 -7.90
N ILE A 98 11.86 -2.60 -7.38
CA ILE A 98 12.47 -3.94 -7.37
C ILE A 98 11.55 -4.92 -8.09
N GLN A 99 12.09 -5.67 -9.05
CA GLN A 99 11.42 -6.81 -9.68
C GLN A 99 11.87 -8.11 -9.01
N LEU A 100 10.95 -9.04 -8.79
CA LEU A 100 11.24 -10.30 -8.12
C LEU A 100 10.20 -11.37 -8.42
N ASN A 101 10.51 -12.61 -8.05
CA ASN A 101 9.58 -13.75 -8.05
C ASN A 101 9.29 -14.16 -6.61
N VAL A 102 8.01 -14.04 -6.23
CA VAL A 102 7.49 -14.49 -4.95
C VAL A 102 7.19 -16.00 -5.05
N PRO A 103 7.78 -16.85 -4.20
CA PRO A 103 7.43 -18.27 -4.18
C PRO A 103 5.97 -18.49 -3.77
N GLY A 104 5.38 -19.62 -4.17
CA GLY A 104 4.02 -19.98 -3.75
C GLY A 104 3.84 -20.06 -2.22
N PHE A 105 2.71 -19.54 -1.75
CA PHE A 105 2.27 -19.55 -0.35
C PHE A 105 0.84 -20.09 -0.22
N ALA A 106 0.48 -20.60 0.96
CA ALA A 106 -0.91 -20.93 1.27
C ALA A 106 -1.78 -19.65 1.39
N ALA A 107 -3.11 -19.80 1.42
CA ALA A 107 -4.01 -18.67 1.63
C ALA A 107 -3.72 -17.97 2.97
N GLY A 108 -3.65 -16.65 2.96
CA GLY A 108 -3.26 -15.84 4.11
C GLY A 108 -2.82 -14.43 3.77
N VAL A 109 -2.34 -13.70 4.77
CA VAL A 109 -1.73 -12.37 4.61
C VAL A 109 -0.27 -12.43 5.07
N TYR A 110 0.62 -11.85 4.28
CA TYR A 110 2.06 -11.92 4.49
C TYR A 110 2.70 -10.54 4.49
N ASP A 111 3.66 -10.36 5.39
CA ASP A 111 4.51 -9.17 5.43
C ASP A 111 5.58 -9.25 4.33
N VAL A 112 5.93 -8.11 3.73
CA VAL A 112 7.00 -7.99 2.73
C VAL A 112 8.11 -7.15 3.34
N THR A 113 9.32 -7.69 3.42
CA THR A 113 10.49 -6.97 3.97
C THR A 113 11.58 -6.85 2.93
N VAL A 114 12.10 -5.64 2.76
CA VAL A 114 13.28 -5.36 1.94
C VAL A 114 14.46 -5.08 2.86
N ILE A 115 15.60 -5.70 2.55
CA ILE A 115 16.86 -5.60 3.31
C ILE A 115 17.94 -5.13 2.34
N ASN A 116 18.50 -3.95 2.58
CA ASN A 116 19.61 -3.42 1.79
C ASN A 116 20.94 -4.06 2.23
N PRO A 117 21.98 -4.05 1.37
CA PRO A 117 23.29 -4.63 1.70
C PRO A 117 23.99 -4.00 2.91
N ALA A 118 23.70 -2.73 3.21
CA ALA A 118 24.24 -2.04 4.38
C ALA A 118 23.48 -2.40 5.68
N GLY A 119 22.42 -3.20 5.58
CA GLY A 119 21.67 -3.75 6.72
C GLY A 119 20.44 -2.93 7.10
N GLU A 120 20.07 -1.88 6.36
CA GLU A 120 18.79 -1.23 6.57
C GLU A 120 17.64 -2.15 6.15
N GLU A 121 16.56 -2.14 6.93
CA GLU A 121 15.38 -2.94 6.65
C GLU A 121 14.11 -2.10 6.69
N SER A 122 13.16 -2.42 5.82
CA SER A 122 11.81 -1.88 5.85
C SER A 122 10.79 -2.96 5.56
N THR A 123 9.73 -3.02 6.38
CA THR A 123 8.65 -3.99 6.26
C THR A 123 7.33 -3.30 5.89
N LEU A 124 6.74 -3.73 4.78
CA LEU A 124 5.35 -3.50 4.46
C LEU A 124 4.50 -4.58 5.12
N ARG A 125 3.81 -4.20 6.21
CA ARG A 125 2.92 -5.10 6.94
C ARG A 125 1.70 -5.46 6.10
N GLN A 126 1.34 -6.74 6.09
CA GLN A 126 0.22 -7.28 5.31
C GLN A 126 0.29 -6.86 3.84
N GLY A 127 1.50 -6.78 3.28
CA GLY A 127 1.74 -6.28 1.93
C GLY A 127 1.22 -7.20 0.84
N LEU A 128 1.20 -8.52 1.07
CA LEU A 128 0.73 -9.51 0.12
C LEU A 128 -0.45 -10.30 0.70
N MET A 129 -1.57 -10.31 -0.02
CA MET A 129 -2.72 -11.15 0.27
C MET A 129 -2.73 -12.36 -0.67
N VAL A 130 -2.68 -13.56 -0.10
CA VAL A 130 -2.86 -14.80 -0.86
C VAL A 130 -4.29 -15.24 -0.65
N LYS A 131 -5.09 -15.14 -1.71
CA LYS A 131 -6.51 -15.45 -1.67
C LYS A 131 -6.77 -16.60 -2.62
N GLU A 132 -7.46 -17.63 -2.15
CA GLU A 132 -8.09 -18.58 -3.05
C GLU A 132 -9.00 -17.79 -4.01
N ASN A 133 -8.72 -17.88 -5.30
CA ASN A 133 -9.68 -17.40 -6.28
C ASN A 133 -10.90 -18.31 -6.19
N MET A 134 -11.91 -17.88 -5.43
CA MET A 134 -13.19 -18.59 -5.35
C MET A 134 -13.90 -18.68 -6.71
N GLU A 135 -13.39 -18.01 -7.75
CA GLU A 135 -13.82 -18.24 -9.14
C GLU A 135 -13.44 -19.64 -9.63
N ASP A 136 -12.33 -20.20 -9.13
CA ASP A 136 -11.96 -21.60 -9.39
C ASP A 136 -12.84 -22.60 -8.65
N CYS A 137 -13.57 -22.18 -7.61
CA CYS A 137 -14.41 -23.07 -6.81
C CYS A 137 -15.92 -22.92 -7.09
N ARG A 138 -16.29 -22.13 -8.10
CA ARG A 138 -17.66 -21.61 -8.20
C ARG A 138 -18.62 -22.55 -8.92
N PHE A 139 -18.18 -23.18 -10.01
CA PHE A 139 -18.93 -24.21 -10.71
C PHE A 139 -17.98 -24.99 -11.63
N VAL A 140 -18.09 -26.33 -11.60
CA VAL A 140 -17.51 -27.20 -12.63
C VAL A 140 -18.67 -27.67 -13.50
N ARG A 141 -18.58 -27.44 -14.80
CA ARG A 141 -19.52 -28.04 -15.76
C ARG A 141 -18.89 -29.32 -16.27
N VAL A 142 -19.63 -30.41 -16.17
CA VAL A 142 -19.28 -31.69 -16.78
C VAL A 142 -20.32 -32.05 -17.82
N HIS A 143 -19.91 -32.71 -18.88
CA HIS A 143 -20.77 -33.22 -19.93
C HIS A 143 -20.85 -34.73 -19.83
N TYR A 144 -22.03 -35.25 -20.14
CA TYR A 144 -22.24 -36.67 -20.32
C TYR A 144 -22.49 -36.92 -21.80
N GLY A 145 -21.96 -38.03 -22.32
CA GLY A 145 -22.33 -38.47 -23.66
C GLY A 145 -23.82 -38.84 -23.71
N PHE A 146 -24.45 -38.66 -24.87
CA PHE A 146 -25.89 -38.91 -25.10
C PHE A 146 -26.39 -40.26 -24.56
N ASP A 147 -25.56 -41.31 -24.66
CA ASP A 147 -25.85 -42.66 -24.18
C ASP A 147 -24.81 -43.15 -23.15
N SER A 148 -24.16 -42.25 -22.40
CA SER A 148 -23.12 -42.61 -21.45
C SER A 148 -23.30 -41.99 -20.07
N SER A 149 -23.09 -42.82 -19.04
CA SER A 149 -22.95 -42.38 -17.65
C SER A 149 -21.49 -42.12 -17.25
N SER A 150 -20.54 -42.32 -18.16
CA SER A 150 -19.12 -42.02 -17.92
C SER A 150 -18.79 -40.58 -18.28
N LEU A 151 -18.03 -39.91 -17.43
CA LEU A 151 -17.34 -38.68 -17.78
C LEU A 151 -16.17 -38.99 -18.72
N ASP A 152 -15.94 -38.12 -19.70
CA ASP A 152 -14.72 -38.17 -20.49
C ASP A 152 -13.50 -37.70 -19.66
N SER A 153 -12.31 -37.81 -20.24
CA SER A 153 -11.06 -37.45 -19.56
C SER A 153 -10.94 -35.96 -19.27
N GLU A 154 -11.54 -35.10 -20.09
CA GLU A 154 -11.46 -33.65 -19.93
C GLU A 154 -12.35 -33.21 -18.76
N ASP A 155 -13.59 -33.67 -18.74
CA ASP A 155 -14.52 -33.40 -17.63
C ASP A 155 -14.05 -34.02 -16.32
N ARG A 156 -13.43 -35.22 -16.37
CA ARG A 156 -12.81 -35.83 -15.19
C ARG A 156 -11.65 -34.99 -14.66
N ALA A 157 -10.76 -34.53 -15.53
CA ALA A 157 -9.65 -33.66 -15.15
C ALA A 157 -10.15 -32.32 -14.60
N ALA A 158 -11.23 -31.76 -15.17
CA ALA A 158 -11.86 -30.55 -14.67
C ALA A 158 -12.46 -30.73 -13.25
N MET A 159 -12.98 -31.90 -12.92
CA MET A 159 -13.40 -32.21 -11.54
C MET A 159 -12.21 -32.39 -10.59
N GLU A 160 -11.15 -33.08 -11.03
CA GLU A 160 -9.94 -33.31 -10.22
C GLU A 160 -9.21 -32.00 -9.90
N ASP A 161 -9.15 -31.04 -10.83
CA ASP A 161 -8.57 -29.70 -10.61
C ASP A 161 -9.24 -28.94 -9.44
N LYS A 162 -10.53 -29.22 -9.17
CA LYS A 162 -11.30 -28.52 -8.14
C LYS A 162 -11.54 -29.34 -6.87
N ILE A 163 -11.06 -30.58 -6.78
CA ILE A 163 -11.39 -31.49 -5.68
C ILE A 163 -10.88 -30.96 -4.33
N ASP A 164 -9.68 -30.40 -4.28
CA ASP A 164 -9.08 -29.84 -3.07
C ASP A 164 -9.89 -28.65 -2.55
N CYS A 165 -10.44 -27.86 -3.47
CA CYS A 165 -11.24 -26.69 -3.13
C CYS A 165 -12.63 -27.08 -2.58
N TYR A 166 -13.26 -28.12 -3.14
CA TYR A 166 -14.51 -28.65 -2.56
C TYR A 166 -14.30 -29.34 -1.21
N GLN A 167 -13.13 -29.93 -0.97
CA GLN A 167 -12.79 -30.56 0.31
C GLN A 167 -12.44 -29.55 1.41
N SER A 168 -11.89 -28.39 1.06
CA SER A 168 -11.61 -27.31 2.02
C SER A 168 -12.85 -26.49 2.39
N GLY A 169 -13.87 -26.47 1.51
CA GLY A 169 -15.15 -25.84 1.75
C GLY A 169 -15.98 -26.50 2.86
N SER A 170 -16.70 -25.70 3.64
CA SER A 170 -17.63 -26.18 4.68
C SER A 170 -19.11 -26.14 4.25
N GLY A 171 -19.39 -25.66 3.03
CA GLY A 171 -20.73 -25.55 2.47
C GLY A 171 -21.18 -26.80 1.71
N PRO A 172 -22.50 -27.00 1.52
CA PRO A 172 -23.00 -28.10 0.71
C PRO A 172 -22.65 -27.91 -0.76
N ILE A 173 -22.23 -29.00 -1.41
CA ILE A 173 -22.07 -29.03 -2.88
C ILE A 173 -23.47 -29.10 -3.51
N ARG A 174 -23.77 -28.17 -4.41
CA ARG A 174 -25.02 -28.17 -5.20
C ARG A 174 -24.73 -28.70 -6.59
N VAL A 175 -25.48 -29.72 -6.99
CA VAL A 175 -25.41 -30.29 -8.34
C VAL A 175 -26.69 -29.90 -9.07
N GLU A 176 -26.54 -29.16 -10.15
CA GLU A 176 -27.65 -28.74 -11.01
C GLU A 176 -27.51 -29.46 -12.36
N GLY A 177 -28.54 -30.21 -12.73
CA GLY A 177 -28.61 -30.92 -14.00
C GLY A 177 -29.50 -30.19 -14.99
N HIS A 178 -29.01 -30.03 -16.22
CA HIS A 178 -29.83 -29.58 -17.35
C HIS A 178 -29.75 -30.65 -18.42
N ALA A 179 -30.91 -31.22 -18.78
CA ALA A 179 -31.05 -32.00 -19.99
C ALA A 179 -31.33 -31.03 -21.14
N ASP A 180 -30.54 -31.08 -22.21
CA ASP A 180 -30.85 -30.33 -23.44
C ASP A 180 -31.51 -31.24 -24.47
N ALA A 181 -31.91 -30.72 -25.65
CA ALA A 181 -32.58 -31.53 -26.66
C ALA A 181 -31.73 -32.69 -27.21
N ARG A 182 -30.46 -32.78 -26.81
CA ARG A 182 -29.49 -33.82 -27.16
C ARG A 182 -29.21 -34.78 -26.00
N GLY A 183 -30.02 -34.79 -24.93
CA GLY A 183 -29.83 -35.61 -23.73
C GLY A 183 -29.21 -34.82 -22.60
#